data_AF-A0A964LNV2-F1
#
_entry.id   AF-A0A964LNV2-F1
#
_cell.length_a   1.000
_cell.length_b   1.000
_cell.length_c   1.000
_cell.angle_alpha   90.00
_cell.angle_beta   90.00
_cell.angle_gamma   90.00
#
_symmetry.space_group_name_H-M   'P 1'
#
loop_
_entity.id
_entity.type
_entity.pdbx_description
1 polymer ?
#
loop_
_entity_poly.entity_id
_entity_poly.type
_entity_poly.pdbx_seq_one_letter_code
_entity_poly.pdbx_strand_id
1 'polypeptide(L)'
;MKSKVISALVLLAPLMVMGPLTASAQDGAGHCNYVQQNMFAGPFKVCDAPATPEKCAELGKTDDNKDAVHSAGACGTDGKVGVCDMGDAGKRFYYEGDPGGLEIGCGFQGGEWKAG
;
A
#
# COMPACT_ATOMS: atom_id res chain seq x y z
N MET A 1 -6.76 23.07 -68.47
CA MET A 1 -7.59 23.46 -67.29
C MET A 1 -7.26 22.54 -66.13
N LYS A 2 -7.30 23.09 -64.93
CA LYS A 2 -6.69 22.61 -63.67
C LYS A 2 -7.29 21.29 -63.15
N SER A 3 -6.45 20.34 -62.74
CA SER A 3 -6.37 19.76 -61.37
C SER A 3 -5.35 18.61 -61.37
N LYS A 4 -4.18 18.65 -60.68
CA LYS A 4 -3.92 18.74 -59.22
C LYS A 4 -4.59 17.54 -58.49
N VAL A 5 -3.95 16.64 -57.73
CA VAL A 5 -2.69 16.65 -56.95
C VAL A 5 -2.25 15.20 -56.65
N ILE A 6 -0.99 14.89 -56.95
CA ILE A 6 0.07 14.20 -56.16
C ILE A 6 -0.35 13.20 -55.07
N SER A 7 0.03 11.95 -55.32
CA SER A 7 0.24 10.88 -54.33
C SER A 7 1.54 11.14 -53.57
N ALA A 8 1.48 11.23 -52.24
CA ALA A 8 2.66 11.21 -51.37
C ALA A 8 2.30 10.58 -50.02
N LEU A 9 2.66 9.31 -49.86
CA LEU A 9 2.90 8.68 -48.57
C LEU A 9 3.96 9.50 -47.83
N VAL A 10 3.63 10.04 -46.67
CA VAL A 10 4.61 10.46 -45.67
C VAL A 10 4.17 9.92 -44.32
N LEU A 11 4.97 8.98 -43.83
CA LEU A 11 4.98 8.43 -42.47
C LEU A 11 5.14 9.55 -41.45
N LEU A 12 4.24 9.63 -40.48
CA LEU A 12 4.40 10.37 -39.23
C LEU A 12 3.82 9.55 -38.07
N ALA A 13 4.65 8.70 -37.48
CA ALA A 13 4.66 8.47 -36.04
C ALA A 13 5.80 9.32 -35.44
N PRO A 14 5.89 9.62 -34.13
CA PRO A 14 5.01 9.24 -33.02
C PRO A 14 4.63 10.46 -32.14
N LEU A 15 3.48 10.43 -31.46
CA LEU A 15 3.28 11.28 -30.28
C LEU A 15 2.56 10.50 -29.20
N MET A 16 3.42 10.01 -28.30
CA MET A 16 3.20 9.69 -26.91
C MET A 16 1.87 10.24 -26.38
N VAL A 17 0.86 9.38 -26.27
CA VAL A 17 -0.04 9.47 -25.12
C VAL A 17 0.63 8.63 -24.03
N MET A 18 1.72 9.18 -23.49
CA MET A 18 2.06 8.97 -22.09
C MET A 18 0.96 9.70 -21.31
N GLY A 19 -0.23 9.10 -21.29
CA GLY A 19 -1.12 9.33 -20.15
C GLY A 19 -0.29 8.91 -18.94
N PRO A 20 -0.25 9.70 -17.85
CA PRO A 20 0.32 9.20 -16.62
C PRO A 20 -0.34 7.85 -16.39
N LEU A 21 0.49 6.83 -16.21
CA LEU A 21 0.14 5.65 -15.44
C LEU A 21 -0.63 6.22 -14.26
N THR A 22 -1.96 6.14 -14.30
CA THR A 22 -2.76 6.25 -13.10
C THR A 22 -2.25 5.06 -12.32
N ALA A 23 -1.23 5.33 -11.49
CA ALA A 23 -0.99 4.58 -10.28
C ALA A 23 -2.39 4.30 -9.78
N SER A 24 -2.74 3.02 -9.71
CA SER A 24 -3.96 2.57 -9.09
C SER A 24 -3.88 3.04 -7.65
N ALA A 25 -4.21 4.31 -7.42
CA ALA A 25 -4.63 4.79 -6.15
C ALA A 25 -5.79 3.88 -5.85
N GLN A 26 -5.58 3.00 -4.88
CA GLN A 26 -6.61 2.27 -4.18
C GLN A 26 -7.45 3.33 -3.42
N ASP A 27 -8.04 4.27 -4.17
CA ASP A 27 -8.98 5.28 -3.74
C ASP A 27 -10.27 4.51 -3.43
N GLY A 28 -10.37 4.01 -2.21
CA GLY A 28 -11.61 3.40 -1.77
C GLY A 28 -11.53 2.79 -0.39
N ALA A 29 -10.39 2.19 -0.04
CA ALA A 29 -10.24 1.60 1.27
C ALA A 29 -9.65 2.59 2.27
N GLY A 30 -8.50 3.21 1.97
CA GLY A 30 -7.74 3.95 2.97
C GLY A 30 -6.85 3.01 3.79
N HIS A 31 -6.55 3.39 5.02
CA HIS A 31 -5.71 2.62 5.94
C HIS A 31 -6.24 2.64 7.38
N CYS A 32 -5.72 1.75 8.20
CA CYS A 32 -6.08 1.62 9.61
C CYS A 32 -4.82 1.67 10.48
N ASN A 33 -4.72 2.67 11.35
CA ASN A 33 -3.65 2.76 12.35
C ASN A 33 -4.12 2.15 13.65
N TYR A 34 -3.31 1.32 14.29
CA TYR A 34 -3.63 0.75 15.61
C TYR A 34 -2.36 0.26 16.31
N VAL A 35 -2.49 -0.10 17.60
CA VAL A 35 -1.43 -0.80 18.33
C VAL A 35 -1.73 -2.29 18.30
N GLN A 36 -0.94 -3.05 17.55
CA GLN A 36 -1.04 -4.51 17.52
C GLN A 36 -0.46 -5.09 18.81
N GLN A 37 -1.28 -5.76 19.62
CA GLN A 37 -0.79 -6.39 20.86
C GLN A 37 -0.30 -7.80 20.58
N ASN A 38 1.01 -8.04 20.69
CA ASN A 38 1.59 -9.37 20.60
C ASN A 38 2.26 -9.74 21.93
N MET A 39 1.75 -10.77 22.60
CA MET A 39 2.25 -11.22 23.91
C MET A 39 3.70 -11.75 23.87
N PHE A 40 4.23 -12.11 22.69
CA PHE A 40 5.57 -12.69 22.54
C PHE A 40 6.63 -11.70 22.08
N ALA A 41 6.23 -10.62 21.40
CA ALA A 41 7.17 -9.71 20.74
C ALA A 41 6.90 -8.21 21.05
N GLY A 42 5.77 -7.91 21.69
CA GLY A 42 5.42 -6.59 22.20
C GLY A 42 4.25 -5.94 21.47
N PRO A 43 3.77 -4.80 21.99
CA PRO A 43 2.89 -3.94 21.23
C PRO A 43 3.64 -3.33 20.05
N PHE A 44 3.04 -3.33 18.87
CA PHE A 44 3.58 -2.68 17.68
C PHE A 44 2.66 -1.57 17.21
N LYS A 45 3.20 -0.37 16.99
CA LYS A 45 2.48 0.65 16.24
C LYS A 45 2.48 0.28 14.78
N VAL A 46 1.29 0.03 14.23
CA VAL A 46 1.13 -0.45 12.87
C VAL A 46 0.12 0.35 12.08
N CYS A 47 0.27 0.29 10.76
CA CYS A 47 -0.72 0.76 9.81
C CYS A 47 -0.98 -0.32 8.75
N ASP A 48 -2.24 -0.73 8.62
CA ASP A 48 -2.68 -1.70 7.60
C ASP A 48 -3.31 -0.97 6.42
N ALA A 49 -2.85 -1.28 5.21
CA ALA A 49 -3.41 -0.76 3.97
C ALA A 49 -3.44 -1.83 2.86
N PRO A 50 -4.53 -1.97 2.09
CA PRO A 50 -5.79 -1.23 2.21
C PRO A 50 -6.65 -1.70 3.40
N ALA A 51 -7.36 -0.76 4.04
CA ALA A 51 -8.35 -1.08 5.08
C ALA A 51 -9.56 -0.14 4.97
N THR A 52 -10.78 -0.69 4.85
CA THR A 52 -12.03 0.10 4.89
C THR A 52 -12.38 0.49 6.33
N PRO A 53 -13.33 1.43 6.55
CA PRO A 53 -13.81 1.76 7.90
C PRO A 53 -14.33 0.53 8.66
N GLU A 54 -15.05 -0.36 7.99
CA GLU A 54 -15.60 -1.59 8.58
C GLU A 54 -14.48 -2.55 8.96
N LYS A 55 -13.51 -2.78 8.05
CA LYS A 55 -12.36 -3.65 8.35
C LYS A 55 -11.52 -3.09 9.51
N CYS A 56 -11.34 -1.76 9.57
CA CYS A 56 -10.62 -1.12 10.66
C CYS A 56 -11.38 -1.22 12.00
N ALA A 57 -12.70 -1.07 11.98
CA ALA A 57 -13.54 -1.26 13.16
C ALA A 57 -13.50 -2.71 13.67
N GLU A 58 -13.49 -3.71 12.78
CA GLU A 58 -13.33 -5.12 13.15
C GLU A 58 -11.91 -5.41 13.69
N LEU A 59 -10.86 -4.83 13.10
CA LEU A 59 -9.50 -4.92 13.63
C LEU A 59 -9.41 -4.38 15.05
N GLY A 60 -10.09 -3.26 15.35
CA GLY A 60 -10.15 -2.67 16.68
C GLY A 60 -10.92 -3.50 17.72
N LYS A 61 -11.68 -4.52 17.28
CA LYS A 61 -12.35 -5.50 18.16
C LYS A 61 -11.52 -6.78 18.34
N THR A 62 -10.49 -6.98 17.53
CA THR A 62 -9.65 -8.18 17.56
C THR A 62 -8.56 -8.01 18.58
N ASP A 63 -8.42 -8.98 19.47
CA ASP A 63 -7.45 -8.96 20.58
C ASP A 63 -7.52 -7.66 21.41
N ASP A 64 -6.37 -7.19 21.92
CA ASP A 64 -6.23 -5.89 22.59
C ASP A 64 -5.80 -4.78 21.59
N ASN A 65 -6.15 -4.88 20.31
CA ASN A 65 -5.87 -3.85 19.31
C ASN A 65 -6.68 -2.58 19.59
N LYS A 66 -6.26 -1.83 20.60
CA LYS A 66 -6.92 -0.60 21.04
C LYS A 66 -6.57 0.54 20.09
N ASP A 67 -7.50 1.48 20.00
CA ASP A 67 -7.34 2.73 19.25
C ASP A 67 -7.16 2.56 17.73
N ALA A 68 -7.88 1.60 17.13
CA ALA A 68 -7.94 1.47 15.68
C ALA A 68 -8.63 2.68 15.03
N VAL A 69 -7.88 3.43 14.23
CA VAL A 69 -8.32 4.65 13.57
C VAL A 69 -8.18 4.50 12.06
N HIS A 70 -9.32 4.56 11.38
CA HIS A 70 -9.38 4.60 9.92
C HIS A 70 -9.04 5.99 9.39
N SER A 71 -8.37 6.06 8.25
CA SER A 71 -8.12 7.31 7.52
C SER A 71 -8.02 7.05 6.02
N ALA A 72 -8.35 8.05 5.22
CA ALA A 72 -8.20 7.98 3.77
C ALA A 72 -6.72 7.99 3.35
N GLY A 73 -6.43 7.49 2.15
CA GLY A 73 -5.07 7.46 1.59
C GLY A 73 -4.20 6.33 2.15
N ALA A 74 -2.90 6.40 1.84
CA ALA A 74 -1.92 5.39 2.21
C ALA A 74 -1.36 5.60 3.64
N CYS A 75 -0.77 4.55 4.22
CA CYS A 75 0.01 4.65 5.44
C CYS A 75 1.19 5.63 5.27
N GLY A 76 1.51 6.37 6.33
CA GLY A 76 2.68 7.25 6.34
C GLY A 76 3.98 6.44 6.16
N THR A 77 4.93 6.99 5.41
CA THR A 77 6.22 6.32 5.14
C THR A 77 7.35 6.73 6.07
N ASP A 78 7.16 7.82 6.80
CA ASP A 78 8.16 8.40 7.68
C ASP A 78 8.25 7.61 8.99
N GLY A 79 9.48 7.37 9.46
CA GLY A 79 9.72 6.70 10.74
C GLY A 79 9.31 5.22 10.79
N LYS A 80 9.01 4.58 9.65
CA LYS A 80 8.74 3.14 9.60
C LYS A 80 10.03 2.34 9.84
N VAL A 81 9.92 1.27 10.62
CA VAL A 81 10.96 0.23 10.77
C VAL A 81 11.00 -0.69 9.55
N GLY A 82 9.83 -0.93 8.96
CA GLY A 82 9.69 -1.69 7.73
C GLY A 82 8.24 -2.01 7.40
N VAL A 83 8.05 -2.74 6.31
CA VAL A 83 6.74 -3.10 5.77
C VAL A 83 6.71 -4.60 5.52
N CYS A 84 5.68 -5.25 6.05
CA CYS A 84 5.33 -6.61 5.67
C CYS A 84 4.33 -6.56 4.51
N ASP A 85 4.77 -6.97 3.31
CA ASP A 85 3.92 -7.00 2.12
C ASP A 85 3.32 -8.41 1.94
N MET A 86 2.03 -8.54 2.22
CA MET A 86 1.29 -9.80 2.11
C MET A 86 0.57 -9.93 0.75
N GLY A 87 1.00 -9.16 -0.26
CA GLY A 87 0.43 -9.20 -1.61
C GLY A 87 -1.02 -8.70 -1.62
N ASP A 88 -1.93 -9.52 -2.13
CA ASP A 88 -3.36 -9.19 -2.26
C ASP A 88 -4.05 -9.00 -0.91
N ALA A 89 -3.52 -9.60 0.17
CA ALA A 89 -4.03 -9.39 1.53
C ALA A 89 -3.73 -7.98 2.08
N GLY A 90 -2.81 -7.25 1.44
CA GLY A 90 -2.41 -5.90 1.81
C GLY A 90 -1.01 -5.83 2.40
N LYS A 91 -0.71 -4.67 2.97
CA LYS A 91 0.59 -4.32 3.55
C LYS A 91 0.37 -3.87 4.99
N ARG A 92 1.27 -4.30 5.87
CA ARG A 92 1.38 -3.82 7.24
C ARG A 92 2.66 -3.05 7.42
N PHE A 93 2.55 -1.78 7.78
CA PHE A 93 3.66 -0.89 8.06
C PHE A 93 3.91 -0.93 9.56
N TYR A 94 5.17 -1.13 9.96
CA TYR A 94 5.59 -1.14 11.36
C TYR A 94 6.39 0.14 11.64
N TYR A 95 6.03 0.88 12.69
CA TYR A 95 6.74 2.10 13.11
C TYR A 95 7.61 1.87 14.35
N GLU A 96 7.44 0.74 15.03
CA GLU A 96 8.18 0.38 16.24
C GLU A 96 8.38 -1.15 16.27
N GLY A 97 9.43 -1.59 16.98
CA GLY A 97 9.79 -3.00 17.15
C GLY A 97 11.20 -3.33 16.65
N ASP A 98 11.69 -4.52 17.01
CA ASP A 98 12.97 -5.03 16.52
C ASP A 98 12.84 -5.50 15.06
N PRO A 99 13.64 -4.98 14.11
CA PRO A 99 13.52 -5.34 12.69
C PRO A 99 13.65 -6.84 12.42
N GLY A 100 14.55 -7.54 13.14
CA GLY A 100 14.79 -8.97 12.93
C GLY A 100 13.59 -9.81 13.36
N GLY A 101 13.01 -9.51 14.53
CA GLY A 101 11.77 -10.14 14.98
C GLY A 101 10.58 -9.86 14.06
N LEU A 102 10.48 -8.63 13.54
CA LEU A 102 9.42 -8.23 12.62
C LEU A 102 9.54 -8.92 11.26
N GLU A 103 10.76 -9.07 10.72
CA GLU A 103 11.02 -9.80 9.49
C GLU A 103 10.61 -11.27 9.61
N ILE A 104 11.01 -11.94 10.69
CA ILE A 104 10.63 -13.33 10.97
C ILE A 104 9.10 -13.44 11.10
N GLY A 105 8.47 -12.52 11.83
CA GLY A 105 7.01 -12.47 11.98
C GLY A 105 6.29 -12.22 10.66
N CYS A 106 6.86 -11.42 9.76
CA CYS A 106 6.33 -11.20 8.43
C CYS A 106 6.37 -12.49 7.59
N GLY A 107 7.49 -13.22 7.63
CA GLY A 107 7.65 -14.50 6.96
C GLY A 107 6.61 -15.54 7.40
N PHE A 108 6.29 -15.60 8.70
CA PHE A 108 5.22 -16.48 9.20
C PHE A 108 3.82 -16.10 8.72
N GLN A 109 3.58 -14.82 8.41
CA GLN A 109 2.34 -14.33 7.83
C GLN A 109 2.27 -14.55 6.30
N GLY A 110 3.31 -15.16 5.71
CA GLY A 110 3.42 -15.35 4.26
C GLY A 110 3.72 -14.06 3.50
N GLY A 111 4.21 -13.02 4.20
CA GLY A 111 4.58 -11.75 3.59
C GLY A 111 6.07 -11.65 3.24
N GLU A 112 6.38 -10.68 2.39
CA GLU A 112 7.75 -10.25 2.09
C GLU A 112 8.10 -9.04 2.95
N TRP A 113 9.19 -9.13 3.72
CA TRP A 113 9.68 -8.03 4.52
C TRP A 113 10.46 -7.01 3.68
N LYS A 114 10.11 -5.73 3.83
CA LYS A 114 10.79 -4.59 3.19
C LYS A 114 11.28 -3.65 4.28
N ALA A 115 12.59 -3.63 4.50
CA ALA A 115 13.22 -2.77 5.50
C ALA A 115 12.90 -1.28 5.26
N GLY A 116 12.71 -0.54 6.35
CA GLY A 116 12.19 0.83 6.40
C GLY A 116 13.18 1.93 6.10
#